data_AF-A0A2V9XV92-F1
#
_entry.id   AF-A0A2V9XV92-F1
#
_cell.length_a   1.000
_cell.length_b   1.000
_cell.length_c   1.000
_cell.angle_alpha   90.00
_cell.angle_beta   90.00
_cell.angle_gamma   90.00
#
_symmetry.space_group_name_H-M   'P 1'
#
loop_
_entity.id
_entity.type
_entity.pdbx_description
1 polymer ?
#
loop_
_entity_poly.entity_id
_entity_poly.type
_entity_poly.pdbx_seq_one_letter_code
_entity_poly.pdbx_strand_id
1 'polypeptide(L)'
;MEQTGVEYPDTVSVATQVFEMPEKEEEAPSSSLPVFPSVDVSLVASSRLVVLTEPETLAAEKFRFLGVRMRQLQQTRPVKKVLVTSTIAEEGKSLVSANLAAVLASRKRHRVLLIDGDLRRPVLADKFGVGTLNGLAEWLQGESQIVTNIYHLEEPDFWLMPAGHPPTNPLELMQSGRLSALMAQLTNPPPR
;
A
#
# COMPACT_ATOMS: atom_id res chain seq x y z
N MET A 1 -58.17 53.11 44.96
CA MET A 1 -56.79 53.15 45.49
C MET A 1 -56.13 51.86 45.03
N GLU A 2 -55.20 51.77 44.09
CA GLU A 2 -54.47 52.64 43.15
C GLU A 2 -54.15 51.67 41.97
N GLN A 3 -54.63 51.91 40.75
CA GLN A 3 -53.86 52.46 39.62
C GLN A 3 -52.38 52.76 39.91
N THR A 4 -51.48 51.92 39.39
CA THR A 4 -50.26 52.35 38.70
C THR A 4 -50.00 51.41 37.52
N GLY A 5 -50.25 51.92 36.31
CA GLY A 5 -49.86 51.27 35.07
C GLY A 5 -48.38 51.51 34.81
N VAL A 6 -47.75 50.58 34.11
CA VAL A 6 -46.57 50.89 33.29
C VAL A 6 -46.79 50.29 31.91
N GLU A 7 -46.94 51.22 30.99
CA GLU A 7 -47.01 51.13 29.55
C GLU A 7 -45.68 50.54 29.03
N TYR A 8 -45.74 49.43 28.28
CA TYR A 8 -44.57 48.90 27.58
C TYR A 8 -44.56 49.49 26.17
N PRO A 9 -43.51 50.24 25.80
CA PRO A 9 -43.42 50.86 24.48
C PRO A 9 -43.13 49.83 23.39
N ASP A 10 -43.65 50.17 22.22
CA ASP A 10 -43.48 49.53 20.92
C ASP A 10 -42.03 49.19 20.57
N THR A 11 -41.87 47.97 20.05
CA THR A 11 -40.90 47.55 19.03
C THR A 11 -39.50 48.16 19.10
N VAL A 12 -38.57 47.44 19.73
CA VAL A 12 -37.15 47.55 19.37
C VAL A 12 -36.87 46.52 18.28
N SER A 13 -36.71 47.02 17.05
CA SER A 13 -36.21 46.27 15.92
C SER A 13 -34.75 45.89 16.18
N VAL A 14 -34.51 44.65 16.60
CA VAL A 14 -33.16 44.09 16.66
C VAL A 14 -32.87 43.51 15.29
N ALA A 15 -31.97 44.17 14.57
CA ALA A 15 -31.48 43.73 13.27
C ALA A 15 -30.89 42.31 13.40
N THR A 16 -31.61 41.32 12.90
CA THR A 16 -31.04 40.01 12.58
C THR A 16 -30.08 40.22 11.43
N GLN A 17 -28.79 40.37 11.73
CA GLN A 17 -27.76 40.15 10.72
C GLN A 17 -27.83 38.67 10.32
N VAL A 18 -28.49 38.42 9.19
CA VAL A 18 -28.30 37.20 8.41
C VAL A 18 -26.81 37.14 8.07
N PHE A 19 -26.08 36.30 8.80
CA PHE A 19 -24.75 35.88 8.41
C PHE A 19 -24.96 34.94 7.21
N GLU A 20 -24.88 35.49 6.00
CA GLU A 20 -24.75 34.69 4.78
C GLU A 20 -23.48 33.87 4.92
N MET A 21 -23.64 32.58 5.23
CA MET A 21 -22.58 31.61 5.03
C MET A 21 -22.32 31.56 3.53
N PRO A 22 -21.07 31.73 3.06
CA PRO A 22 -20.79 31.46 1.67
C PRO A 22 -21.14 29.99 1.43
N GLU A 23 -22.12 29.74 0.55
CA GLU A 23 -22.27 28.47 -0.15
C GLU A 23 -21.02 28.28 -1.01
N LYS A 24 -19.90 27.95 -0.36
CA LYS A 24 -18.94 27.08 -1.01
C LYS A 24 -19.57 25.71 -0.93
N GLU A 25 -20.18 25.32 -2.05
CA GLU A 25 -20.16 23.94 -2.47
C GLU A 25 -18.72 23.46 -2.28
N GLU A 26 -18.44 22.81 -1.15
CA GLU A 26 -17.38 21.81 -1.10
C GLU A 26 -17.83 20.77 -2.11
N GLU A 27 -17.38 20.97 -3.37
CA GLU A 27 -17.31 19.91 -4.36
C GLU A 27 -16.69 18.72 -3.64
N ALA A 28 -17.53 17.75 -3.26
CA ALA A 28 -17.07 16.45 -2.81
C ALA A 28 -16.02 16.02 -3.83
N PRO A 29 -14.76 15.75 -3.42
CA PRO A 29 -13.71 15.49 -4.38
C PRO A 29 -14.20 14.34 -5.24
N SER A 30 -14.38 14.62 -6.54
CA SER A 30 -14.61 13.59 -7.55
C SER A 30 -13.69 12.44 -7.19
N SER A 31 -14.25 11.25 -6.99
CA SER A 31 -13.53 10.12 -6.40
C SER A 31 -12.48 9.62 -7.40
N SER A 32 -11.39 10.38 -7.54
CA SER A 32 -10.19 9.98 -8.21
C SER A 32 -9.65 8.84 -7.37
N LEU A 33 -9.69 7.64 -7.94
CA LEU A 33 -9.04 6.50 -7.34
C LEU A 33 -7.60 6.89 -7.02
N PRO A 34 -7.05 6.46 -5.87
CA PRO A 34 -5.66 6.74 -5.56
C PRO A 34 -4.78 6.25 -6.73
N VAL A 35 -4.06 7.20 -7.34
CA VAL A 35 -3.15 6.92 -8.45
C VAL A 35 -1.81 6.51 -7.84
N PHE A 36 -1.41 5.27 -8.08
CA PHE A 36 -0.10 4.77 -7.72
C PHE A 36 0.91 5.18 -8.82
N PRO A 37 2.11 5.64 -8.47
CA PRO A 37 3.16 5.90 -9.45
C PRO A 37 3.53 4.61 -10.20
N SER A 38 3.66 4.71 -11.53
CA SER A 38 4.26 3.65 -12.36
C SER A 38 5.77 3.80 -12.38
N VAL A 39 6.51 2.68 -12.37
CA VAL A 39 7.96 2.66 -12.58
C VAL A 39 8.36 1.54 -13.53
N ASP A 40 9.32 1.86 -14.38
CA ASP A 40 9.91 0.88 -15.30
C ASP A 40 10.88 -0.04 -14.54
N VAL A 41 10.83 -1.31 -14.92
CA VAL A 41 11.68 -2.35 -14.34
C VAL A 41 12.89 -2.56 -15.25
N SER A 42 14.09 -2.53 -14.68
CA SER A 42 15.33 -2.87 -15.39
C SER A 42 15.86 -4.22 -14.92
N LEU A 43 15.47 -5.29 -15.64
CA LEU A 43 15.83 -6.65 -15.28
C LEU A 43 17.13 -7.09 -15.95
N VAL A 44 18.02 -7.67 -15.16
CA VAL A 44 19.23 -8.34 -15.62
C VAL A 44 19.24 -9.79 -15.12
N ALA A 45 19.95 -10.67 -15.82
CA ALA A 45 20.03 -12.09 -15.43
C ALA A 45 20.51 -12.28 -13.97
N SER A 46 21.39 -11.40 -13.49
CA SER A 46 21.87 -11.39 -12.10
C SER A 46 20.79 -11.07 -11.06
N SER A 47 19.64 -10.50 -11.45
CA SER A 47 18.49 -10.29 -10.55
C SER A 47 17.89 -11.61 -10.06
N ARG A 48 18.08 -12.70 -10.82
CA ARG A 48 17.54 -14.05 -10.58
C ARG A 48 16.01 -14.09 -10.45
N LEU A 49 15.33 -13.22 -11.20
CA LEU A 49 13.88 -13.22 -11.37
C LEU A 49 13.50 -14.14 -12.55
N VAL A 50 13.84 -15.42 -12.42
CA VAL A 50 13.77 -16.42 -13.50
C VAL A 50 12.39 -16.53 -14.15
N VAL A 51 11.31 -16.23 -13.42
CA VAL A 51 9.94 -16.20 -13.98
C VAL A 51 9.80 -15.14 -15.08
N LEU A 52 10.55 -14.04 -14.96
CA LEU A 52 10.52 -12.90 -15.87
C LEU A 52 11.67 -12.97 -16.89
N THR A 53 12.87 -13.33 -16.46
CA THR A 53 14.07 -13.29 -17.30
C THR A 53 14.32 -14.59 -18.08
N GLU A 54 13.89 -15.73 -17.54
CA GLU A 54 14.20 -17.07 -18.07
C GLU A 54 12.98 -18.02 -17.98
N PRO A 55 11.83 -17.65 -18.56
CA PRO A 55 10.55 -18.30 -18.30
C PRO A 55 10.49 -19.78 -18.71
N GLU A 56 11.31 -20.23 -19.65
CA GLU A 56 11.27 -21.62 -20.14
C GLU A 56 12.09 -22.59 -19.28
N THR A 57 12.75 -22.11 -18.24
CA THR A 57 13.63 -22.94 -17.40
C THR A 57 12.86 -23.80 -16.39
N LEU A 58 13.48 -24.90 -15.97
CA LEU A 58 12.98 -25.73 -14.87
C LEU A 58 12.83 -24.93 -13.56
N ALA A 59 13.68 -23.93 -13.35
CA ALA A 59 13.59 -23.05 -12.20
C ALA A 59 12.31 -22.20 -12.23
N ALA A 60 11.99 -21.59 -13.38
CA ALA A 60 10.73 -20.88 -13.58
C ALA A 60 9.51 -21.80 -13.37
N GLU A 61 9.59 -23.04 -13.87
CA GLU A 61 8.50 -24.01 -13.70
C GLU A 61 8.27 -24.40 -12.23
N LYS A 62 9.33 -24.51 -11.41
CA LYS A 62 9.20 -24.72 -9.96
C LYS A 62 8.45 -23.57 -9.28
N PHE A 63 8.66 -22.33 -9.70
CA PHE A 63 7.88 -21.19 -9.20
C PHE A 63 6.44 -21.19 -9.69
N ARG A 64 6.17 -21.58 -10.93
CA ARG A 64 4.80 -21.77 -11.43
C ARG A 64 4.05 -22.82 -10.62
N PHE A 65 4.72 -23.94 -10.32
CA PHE A 65 4.18 -24.98 -9.45
C PHE A 65 3.87 -24.44 -8.05
N LEU A 66 4.78 -23.68 -7.44
CA LEU A 66 4.52 -23.01 -6.15
C LEU A 66 3.27 -22.11 -6.22
N GLY A 67 3.12 -21.33 -7.30
CA GLY A 67 1.92 -20.54 -7.55
C GLY A 67 0.65 -21.37 -7.65
N VAL A 68 0.68 -22.54 -8.31
CA VAL A 68 -0.44 -23.49 -8.33
C VAL A 68 -0.81 -23.94 -6.92
N ARG A 69 0.18 -24.32 -6.09
CA ARG A 69 -0.04 -24.75 -4.71
C ARG A 69 -0.64 -23.65 -3.85
N MET A 70 -0.17 -22.41 -4.01
CA MET A 70 -0.74 -21.25 -3.33
C MET A 70 -2.21 -21.01 -3.71
N ARG A 71 -2.57 -21.19 -4.98
CA ARG A 71 -3.97 -21.07 -5.43
C ARG A 71 -4.86 -22.18 -4.88
N GLN A 72 -4.37 -23.42 -4.85
CA GLN A 72 -5.09 -24.54 -4.24
C GLN A 72 -5.34 -24.27 -2.74
N LEU A 73 -4.34 -23.71 -2.03
CA LEU A 73 -4.53 -23.29 -0.65
C LEU A 73 -5.61 -22.20 -0.52
N GLN A 74 -5.62 -21.22 -1.41
CA GLN A 74 -6.62 -20.13 -1.42
C GLN A 74 -8.07 -20.60 -1.63
N GLN A 75 -8.29 -21.76 -2.26
CA GLN A 75 -9.63 -22.35 -2.43
C GLN A 75 -10.20 -22.92 -1.13
N THR A 76 -9.32 -23.35 -0.22
CA THR A 76 -9.71 -23.98 1.06
C THR A 76 -9.63 -23.01 2.24
N ARG A 77 -8.84 -21.93 2.10
CA ARG A 77 -8.63 -20.91 3.12
C ARG A 77 -8.48 -19.54 2.44
N PRO A 78 -9.08 -18.46 2.95
CA PRO A 78 -8.96 -17.12 2.35
C PRO A 78 -7.58 -16.48 2.63
N VAL A 79 -6.50 -17.09 2.11
CA VAL A 79 -5.12 -16.62 2.28
C VAL A 79 -4.90 -15.37 1.42
N LYS A 80 -4.96 -14.20 2.05
CA LYS A 80 -4.72 -12.89 1.43
C LYS A 80 -3.33 -12.31 1.72
N LYS A 81 -2.61 -12.87 2.69
CA LYS A 81 -1.26 -12.45 3.12
C LYS A 81 -0.35 -13.64 3.25
N VAL A 82 0.89 -13.48 2.77
CA VAL A 82 1.95 -14.48 2.89
C VAL A 82 3.20 -13.78 3.38
N LEU A 83 3.76 -14.25 4.49
CA LEU A 83 5.08 -13.85 4.95
C LEU A 83 6.09 -14.90 4.49
N VAL A 84 7.13 -14.46 3.80
CA VAL A 84 8.28 -15.30 3.45
C VAL A 84 9.43 -14.91 4.36
N THR A 85 9.92 -15.86 5.14
CA THR A 85 11.05 -15.68 6.06
C THR A 85 12.00 -16.87 5.95
N SER A 86 13.20 -16.72 6.49
CA SER A 86 14.26 -17.71 6.43
C SER A 86 14.94 -17.83 7.80
N THR A 87 15.58 -18.97 8.07
CA THR A 87 16.26 -19.21 9.34
C THR A 87 17.62 -18.52 9.42
N ILE A 88 18.26 -18.32 8.26
CA ILE A 88 19.52 -17.58 8.14
C ILE A 88 19.46 -16.58 6.99
N ALA A 89 20.42 -15.64 6.96
CA ALA A 89 20.59 -14.72 5.85
C ALA A 89 20.93 -15.47 4.55
N GLU A 90 20.60 -14.88 3.41
CA GLU A 90 20.99 -15.38 2.07
C GLU A 90 20.37 -16.72 1.63
N GLU A 91 19.41 -17.26 2.38
CA GLU A 91 18.62 -18.46 2.02
C GLU A 91 17.64 -18.26 0.85
N GLY A 92 17.66 -17.08 0.20
CA GLY A 92 16.85 -16.82 -0.99
C GLY A 92 15.43 -16.33 -0.72
N LYS A 93 15.09 -15.91 0.52
CA LYS A 93 13.75 -15.38 0.87
C LYS A 93 13.24 -14.33 -0.13
N SER A 94 14.05 -13.32 -0.45
CA SER A 94 13.68 -12.24 -1.36
C SER A 94 13.53 -12.73 -2.81
N LEU A 95 14.34 -13.71 -3.22
CA LEU A 95 14.23 -14.35 -4.53
C LEU A 95 12.91 -15.12 -4.66
N VAL A 96 12.56 -15.89 -3.63
CA VAL A 96 11.31 -16.65 -3.58
C VAL A 96 10.11 -15.69 -3.59
N SER A 97 10.12 -14.65 -2.76
CA SER A 97 9.04 -13.65 -2.71
C SER A 97 8.81 -12.96 -4.05
N ALA A 98 9.88 -12.51 -4.71
CA ALA A 98 9.78 -11.78 -5.98
C ALA A 98 9.27 -12.67 -7.12
N ASN A 99 9.82 -13.87 -7.28
CA ASN A 99 9.36 -14.80 -8.32
C ASN A 99 7.93 -15.30 -8.04
N LEU A 100 7.57 -15.54 -6.78
CA LEU A 100 6.21 -15.91 -6.42
C LEU A 100 5.22 -14.77 -6.72
N ALA A 101 5.57 -13.53 -6.42
CA ALA A 101 4.74 -12.36 -6.74
C ALA A 101 4.48 -12.27 -8.25
N ALA A 102 5.52 -12.38 -9.08
CA ALA A 102 5.39 -12.41 -10.54
C ALA A 102 4.48 -13.55 -11.04
N VAL A 103 4.61 -14.76 -10.50
CA VAL A 103 3.74 -15.90 -10.86
C VAL A 103 2.28 -15.67 -10.44
N LEU A 104 2.04 -15.06 -9.28
CA LEU A 104 0.68 -14.80 -8.82
C LEU A 104 0.02 -13.66 -9.63
N ALA A 105 0.82 -12.68 -10.07
CA ALA A 105 0.38 -11.54 -10.86
C ALA A 105 0.05 -11.90 -12.31
N SER A 106 0.73 -12.90 -12.89
CA SER A 106 0.53 -13.30 -14.30
C SER A 106 -0.90 -13.77 -14.63
N ARG A 107 -1.78 -13.92 -13.64
CA ARG A 107 -3.18 -14.28 -13.83
C ARG A 107 -4.05 -13.03 -13.93
N LYS A 108 -4.85 -12.95 -15.00
CA LYS A 108 -5.86 -11.90 -15.17
C LYS A 108 -6.69 -11.71 -13.89
N ARG A 109 -6.85 -10.44 -13.49
CA ARG A 109 -7.65 -9.98 -12.33
C ARG A 109 -7.10 -10.32 -10.95
N HIS A 110 -5.89 -10.86 -10.82
CA HIS A 110 -5.20 -10.96 -9.52
C HIS A 110 -4.35 -9.72 -9.27
N ARG A 111 -4.67 -8.97 -8.21
CA ARG A 111 -3.84 -7.85 -7.76
C ARG A 111 -2.87 -8.36 -6.71
N VAL A 112 -1.58 -8.19 -6.96
CA VAL A 112 -0.51 -8.64 -6.08
C VAL A 112 0.28 -7.43 -5.63
N LEU A 113 0.45 -7.30 -4.33
CA LEU A 113 1.37 -6.34 -3.72
C LEU A 113 2.50 -7.11 -3.06
N LEU A 114 3.73 -6.87 -3.52
CA LEU A 114 4.95 -7.33 -2.89
C LEU A 114 5.48 -6.22 -1.98
N ILE A 115 5.70 -6.53 -0.70
CA ILE A 115 6.22 -5.58 0.29
C ILE A 115 7.60 -6.06 0.73
N ASP A 116 8.64 -5.21 0.63
CA ASP A 116 9.94 -5.50 1.22
C ASP A 116 9.91 -5.17 2.72
N GLY A 117 9.74 -6.20 3.54
CA GLY A 117 9.75 -6.08 4.99
C GLY A 117 11.15 -6.11 5.63
N ASP A 118 12.22 -6.28 4.83
CA ASP A 118 13.59 -6.30 5.35
C ASP A 118 14.18 -4.89 5.39
N LEU A 119 13.80 -4.11 6.41
CA LEU A 119 14.31 -2.74 6.60
C LEU A 119 15.81 -2.67 6.92
N ARG A 120 16.48 -3.80 7.20
CA ARG A 120 17.90 -3.83 7.55
C ARG A 120 18.78 -3.98 6.33
N ARG A 121 18.40 -4.88 5.42
CA ARG A 121 19.15 -5.18 4.19
C ARG A 121 18.17 -5.35 3.03
N PRO A 122 17.49 -4.26 2.61
CA PRO A 122 16.53 -4.33 1.53
C PRO A 122 17.23 -4.64 0.22
N VAL A 123 16.58 -5.44 -0.62
CA VAL A 123 17.16 -5.89 -1.90
C VAL A 123 16.14 -5.97 -3.02
N LEU A 124 14.84 -5.79 -2.74
CA LEU A 124 13.83 -5.95 -3.78
C LEU A 124 13.89 -4.83 -4.82
N ALA A 125 14.13 -3.58 -4.41
CA ALA A 125 14.25 -2.46 -5.34
C ALA A 125 15.38 -2.71 -6.37
N ASP A 126 16.56 -3.12 -5.90
CA ASP A 126 17.70 -3.48 -6.75
C ASP A 126 17.38 -4.65 -7.69
N LYS A 127 16.64 -5.67 -7.20
CA LYS A 127 16.26 -6.82 -8.01
C LYS A 127 15.38 -6.45 -9.20
N PHE A 128 14.50 -5.46 -9.02
CA PHE A 128 13.65 -4.93 -10.09
C PHE A 128 14.33 -3.80 -10.87
N GLY A 129 15.53 -3.36 -10.47
CA GLY A 129 16.23 -2.28 -11.15
C GLY A 129 15.48 -0.95 -11.12
N VAL A 130 14.65 -0.72 -10.09
CA VAL A 130 13.82 0.49 -9.95
C VAL A 130 14.53 1.62 -9.18
N GLY A 131 15.80 1.42 -8.83
CA GLY A 131 16.60 2.40 -8.10
C GLY A 131 16.14 2.61 -6.65
N THR A 132 16.55 3.73 -6.07
CA THR A 132 16.17 4.11 -4.70
C THR A 132 14.82 4.79 -4.71
N LEU A 133 13.85 4.15 -4.07
CA LEU A 133 12.48 4.64 -3.93
C LEU A 133 12.10 4.69 -2.45
N ASN A 134 11.27 5.67 -2.09
CA ASN A 134 10.63 5.68 -0.77
C ASN A 134 9.68 4.49 -0.65
N GLY A 135 9.45 4.00 0.55
CA GLY A 135 8.79 2.74 0.77
C GLY A 135 8.22 2.60 2.16
N LEU A 136 8.36 1.38 2.69
CA LEU A 136 7.82 1.00 3.99
C LEU A 136 8.41 1.84 5.14
N ALA A 137 9.70 2.14 5.13
CA ALA A 137 10.36 2.90 6.18
C ALA A 137 9.80 4.33 6.30
N GLU A 138 9.77 5.08 5.20
CA GLU A 138 9.29 6.47 5.15
C GLU A 138 7.81 6.53 5.54
N TRP A 139 7.01 5.57 5.08
CA TRP A 139 5.60 5.48 5.47
C TRP A 139 5.43 5.17 6.96
N LEU A 140 6.26 4.28 7.54
CA LEU A 140 6.22 3.95 8.98
C LEU A 140 6.63 5.15 9.83
N GLN A 141 7.59 5.96 9.36
CA GLN A 141 8.01 7.20 10.02
C GLN A 141 6.95 8.31 9.91
N GLY A 142 5.98 8.18 8.99
CA GLY A 142 4.93 9.16 8.78
C GLY A 142 5.34 10.33 7.90
N GLU A 143 6.39 10.15 7.11
CA GLU A 143 6.96 11.16 6.22
C GLU A 143 6.17 11.29 4.91
N SER A 144 5.31 10.32 4.60
CA SER A 144 4.63 10.24 3.31
C SER A 144 3.30 9.46 3.37
N GLN A 145 2.44 9.67 2.36
CA GLN A 145 1.17 8.97 2.20
C GLN A 145 1.39 7.56 1.64
N ILE A 146 0.56 6.58 2.01
CA ILE A 146 0.75 5.19 1.54
C ILE A 146 0.78 5.07 0.00
N VAL A 147 -0.03 5.87 -0.69
CA VAL A 147 -0.19 5.82 -2.16
C VAL A 147 1.07 6.26 -2.90
N THR A 148 1.92 7.08 -2.29
CA THR A 148 3.18 7.56 -2.89
C THR A 148 4.35 6.58 -2.68
N ASN A 149 4.16 5.53 -1.88
CA ASN A 149 5.19 4.53 -1.53
C ASN A 149 4.90 3.14 -2.12
N ILE A 150 3.83 3.00 -2.90
CA ILE A 150 3.47 1.78 -3.60
C ILE A 150 3.55 2.08 -5.09
N TYR A 151 4.36 1.32 -5.81
CA TYR A 151 4.64 1.55 -7.21
C TYR A 151 4.05 0.42 -8.06
N HIS A 152 3.39 0.76 -9.16
CA HIS A 152 2.98 -0.21 -10.16
C HIS A 152 4.17 -0.51 -11.07
N LEU A 153 4.52 -1.79 -11.17
CA LEU A 153 5.48 -2.30 -12.13
C LEU A 153 4.69 -2.70 -13.37
N GLU A 154 4.73 -1.88 -14.43
CA GLU A 154 3.86 -2.07 -15.60
C GLU A 154 4.09 -3.42 -16.30
N GLU A 155 5.36 -3.78 -16.46
CA GLU A 155 5.79 -5.11 -16.86
C GLU A 155 6.69 -5.64 -15.74
N PRO A 156 6.16 -6.46 -14.81
CA PRO A 156 5.24 -7.58 -15.09
C PRO A 156 3.80 -7.46 -14.49
N ASP A 157 3.24 -6.26 -14.39
CA ASP A 157 1.88 -5.95 -13.91
C ASP A 157 1.56 -6.36 -12.46
N PHE A 158 2.34 -5.85 -11.51
CA PHE A 158 2.01 -5.92 -10.08
C PHE A 158 2.54 -4.73 -9.29
N TRP A 159 2.16 -4.63 -8.01
CA TRP A 159 2.58 -3.52 -7.15
C TRP A 159 3.76 -3.90 -6.23
N LEU A 160 4.72 -2.99 -6.11
CA LEU A 160 5.84 -3.09 -5.19
C LEU A 160 5.76 -1.97 -4.16
N MET A 161 5.84 -2.33 -2.88
CA MET A 161 6.22 -1.41 -1.81
C MET A 161 7.66 -1.77 -1.41
N PRO A 162 8.68 -1.00 -1.86
CA PRO A 162 10.05 -1.25 -1.45
C PRO A 162 10.21 -0.95 0.05
N ALA A 163 11.35 -1.32 0.62
CA ALA A 163 11.60 -1.06 2.04
C ALA A 163 11.81 0.43 2.31
N GLY A 164 12.29 1.17 1.32
CA GLY A 164 12.77 2.53 1.50
C GLY A 164 14.24 2.59 1.92
N HIS A 165 14.64 3.74 2.44
CA HIS A 165 15.96 3.95 3.02
C HIS A 165 16.07 3.18 4.34
N PRO A 166 17.16 2.41 4.57
CA PRO A 166 17.36 1.71 5.84
C PRO A 166 17.34 2.70 7.03
N PRO A 167 16.37 2.58 7.95
CA PRO A 167 16.27 3.47 9.10
C PRO A 167 17.29 3.09 10.18
N THR A 168 17.56 4.02 11.10
CA THR A 168 18.44 3.77 12.26
C THR A 168 17.79 2.84 13.31
N ASN A 169 16.45 2.81 13.37
CA ASN A 169 15.66 2.07 14.35
C ASN A 169 14.61 1.11 13.72
N PRO A 170 15.03 0.15 12.87
CA PRO A 170 14.09 -0.67 12.09
C PRO A 170 13.13 -1.50 12.94
N LEU A 171 13.56 -1.98 14.12
CA LEU A 171 12.72 -2.81 14.99
C LEU A 171 11.56 -1.99 15.59
N GLU A 172 11.84 -0.77 16.04
CA GLU A 172 10.85 0.11 16.65
C GLU A 172 9.77 0.50 15.64
N LEU A 173 10.18 0.85 14.41
CA LEU A 173 9.25 1.18 13.32
C LEU A 173 8.31 0.01 13.01
N MET A 174 8.85 -1.22 12.96
CA MET A 174 8.06 -2.43 12.74
C MET A 174 7.08 -2.73 13.89
N GLN A 175 7.40 -2.30 15.11
CA GLN A 175 6.58 -2.51 16.32
C GLN A 175 5.59 -1.37 16.60
N SER A 176 5.59 -0.29 15.81
CA SER A 176 4.73 0.89 15.96
C SER A 176 3.21 0.63 15.84
N GLY A 177 2.78 -0.59 15.51
CA GLY A 177 1.38 -0.93 15.23
C GLY A 177 0.87 -0.49 13.86
N ARG A 178 1.52 0.51 13.22
CA ARG A 178 1.16 1.02 11.89
C ARG A 178 1.18 -0.09 10.84
N LEU A 179 2.20 -0.94 10.82
CA LEU A 179 2.28 -2.07 9.89
C LEU A 179 1.07 -3.02 10.04
N SER A 180 0.68 -3.34 11.27
CA SER A 180 -0.49 -4.20 11.52
C SER A 180 -1.77 -3.60 10.92
N ALA A 181 -1.99 -2.30 11.14
CA ALA A 181 -3.11 -1.56 10.57
C ALA A 181 -3.09 -1.55 9.03
N LEU A 182 -1.92 -1.30 8.41
CA LEU A 182 -1.74 -1.38 6.96
C LEU A 182 -2.08 -2.78 6.43
N MET A 183 -1.54 -3.82 7.04
CA MET A 183 -1.81 -5.20 6.63
C MET A 183 -3.30 -5.58 6.79
N ALA A 184 -4.03 -4.94 7.70
CA ALA A 184 -5.48 -5.12 7.82
C ALA A 184 -6.22 -4.42 6.67
N GLN A 185 -5.90 -3.14 6.42
CA GLN A 185 -6.48 -2.31 5.35
C GLN A 185 -6.29 -2.95 3.96
N LEU A 186 -5.08 -3.44 3.66
CA LEU A 186 -4.75 -4.07 2.39
C LEU A 186 -5.54 -5.39 2.15
N THR A 187 -5.90 -6.11 3.20
CA THR A 187 -6.64 -7.38 3.07
C THR A 187 -8.15 -7.26 3.08
N ASN A 188 -8.66 -6.23 3.75
CA ASN A 188 -10.08 -5.96 3.87
C ASN A 188 -10.33 -4.52 3.41
N PRO A 189 -10.13 -4.22 2.11
CA PRO A 189 -10.48 -2.91 1.60
C PRO A 189 -11.98 -2.68 1.85
N PRO A 190 -12.39 -1.46 2.21
CA PRO A 190 -13.80 -1.14 2.36
C PRO A 190 -14.58 -1.51 1.08
N PRO A 191 -15.85 -1.95 1.19
CA PRO A 191 -16.67 -2.20 0.01
C PRO A 191 -16.71 -0.93 -0.85
N ARG A 192 -16.53 -1.11 -2.16
CA ARG A 192 -16.57 -0.03 -3.15
C ARG A 192 -17.99 0.46 -3.36
#